data_AF-A0A2P1QQJ4-F1
#
_entry.id   AF-A0A2P1QQJ4-F1
#
_cell.length_a   1.000
_cell.length_b   1.000
_cell.length_c   1.000
_cell.angle_alpha   90.00
_cell.angle_beta   90.00
_cell.angle_gamma   90.00
#
_symmetry.space_group_name_H-M   'P 1'
#
loop_
_entity.id
_entity.type
_entity.pdbx_description
1 polymer ?
#
loop_
_entity_poly.entity_id
_entity_poly.type
_entity_poly.pdbx_seq_one_letter_code
_entity_poly.pdbx_strand_id
1 'polypeptide(L)'
;MSRLIVLIVVLLVSVGVDFSYGVNPALIDIISNAVPPSIIQRPTDKPKDEPIKVVVSGGTYCYAPVFSGGESYIHIRQCWEQDVANARYDVFQRISYYIHSTWLCITAPENVVRGETNWDYVNLRPCTINDPLQRWIVKDSAFWSANGRYRLKETTGWYVYISRNPKDKYDHTLDSSMDNWVKTVATPGNISILTSIAWDLGNDRYFVRLGGSGKNTTHIYYNPENGHLALYNLTSGLLSCMSSQVGNYNWNWVHWTWCNDTLSGKDNPTYWNVSLETEEGGMITDYKDNILRVTRYGPNWGAVYAVKPSYLDKDTTNSPTSVFVVDRDLLDWTRYTASNLGKTELYCPAPGKGLVYKKVKNTLPPGFELSDDWVRRLYEISMSAAPGSGMIRGVCGVCLLHSFQVLAELQEYHSRGPLQEGGYFFDTARNLDPFISFGQRYPLLNTALIDIPRVYGPVVNNSNRRLALISAVTMLPQYSWTLSRDASTMPDILSHITTLIHSPPGSAWLALLRRRRPDGTAGSHAVPVIRTPQGIIVIPTATTNLTLDLYRQALTPSTDPNQIIRNLEARPDRTLVRLTMVELGRMYHNPFDSMVSNRNCSGEGEDRRGTGEFPTSASVNRCASDRCALPF
;
A
#
# COMPACT_ATOMS: atom_id res chain seq x y z
N MET A 1 -84.09 -3.85 -55.73
CA MET A 1 -83.34 -5.08 -56.08
C MET A 1 -81.86 -4.75 -56.17
N SER A 2 -81.04 -5.68 -55.69
CA SER A 2 -79.58 -5.70 -55.67
C SER A 2 -78.84 -4.88 -54.62
N ARG A 3 -78.07 -5.62 -53.82
CA ARG A 3 -77.04 -5.16 -52.88
C ARG A 3 -75.90 -4.51 -53.67
N LEU A 4 -75.24 -3.52 -53.07
CA LEU A 4 -73.78 -3.47 -53.09
C LEU A 4 -73.31 -2.85 -51.77
N ILE A 5 -72.55 -3.62 -51.02
CA ILE A 5 -71.89 -3.21 -49.78
C ILE A 5 -70.57 -2.56 -50.20
N VAL A 6 -70.40 -1.26 -49.91
CA VAL A 6 -69.10 -0.58 -49.92
C VAL A 6 -68.87 -0.10 -48.49
N LEU A 7 -67.97 -0.78 -47.79
CA LEU A 7 -67.56 -0.42 -46.43
C LEU A 7 -66.44 0.62 -46.55
N ILE A 8 -66.79 1.89 -46.40
CA ILE A 8 -65.85 3.01 -46.31
C ILE A 8 -65.41 3.12 -44.84
N VAL A 9 -64.14 2.83 -44.59
CA VAL A 9 -63.49 3.01 -43.30
C VAL A 9 -63.21 4.51 -43.12
N VAL A 10 -63.94 5.16 -42.22
CA VAL A 10 -63.70 6.55 -41.80
C VAL A 10 -63.12 6.53 -40.39
N LEU A 11 -61.88 7.03 -40.30
CA LEU A 11 -61.15 7.31 -39.07
C LEU A 11 -61.97 8.18 -38.12
N LEU A 12 -62.12 7.75 -36.87
CA LEU A 12 -62.50 8.63 -35.77
C LEU A 12 -61.57 8.43 -34.58
N VAL A 13 -60.98 9.55 -34.20
CA VAL A 13 -60.02 9.81 -33.14
C VAL A 13 -60.70 9.68 -31.78
N SER A 14 -59.99 9.10 -30.81
CA SER A 14 -60.28 9.30 -29.38
C SER A 14 -58.98 9.58 -28.64
N VAL A 15 -58.97 10.72 -27.94
CA VAL A 15 -57.87 11.36 -27.22
C VAL A 15 -57.48 10.55 -25.99
N GLY A 16 -56.19 10.21 -25.87
CA GLY A 16 -55.54 9.77 -24.64
C GLY A 16 -54.48 10.79 -24.25
N VAL A 17 -54.53 11.25 -23.00
CA VAL A 17 -53.64 12.27 -22.44
C VAL A 17 -52.28 11.64 -22.11
N ASP A 18 -51.22 12.05 -22.80
CA ASP A 18 -49.84 11.65 -22.51
C ASP A 18 -49.30 12.37 -21.27
N PHE A 19 -49.00 11.62 -20.20
CA PHE A 19 -47.97 12.01 -19.24
C PHE A 19 -46.71 11.21 -19.56
N SER A 20 -45.84 11.78 -20.40
CA SER A 20 -44.53 11.22 -20.71
C SER A 20 -43.56 11.45 -19.54
N TYR A 21 -43.41 10.46 -18.65
CA TYR A 21 -42.15 10.29 -17.93
C TYR A 21 -41.25 9.42 -18.81
N GLY A 22 -40.43 10.08 -19.62
CA GLY A 22 -39.39 9.42 -20.42
C GLY A 22 -38.35 8.78 -19.50
N VAL A 23 -38.48 7.47 -19.28
CA VAL A 23 -37.37 6.67 -18.78
C VAL A 23 -36.41 6.50 -19.96
N ASN A 24 -35.27 7.18 -19.88
CA ASN A 24 -34.19 7.04 -20.84
C ASN A 24 -33.78 5.54 -20.93
N PRO A 25 -33.66 4.93 -22.12
CA PRO A 25 -33.15 3.57 -22.29
C PRO A 25 -31.78 3.33 -21.62
N ALA A 26 -31.00 4.38 -21.37
CA ALA A 26 -29.75 4.34 -20.61
C ALA A 26 -29.91 3.96 -19.12
N LEU A 27 -31.13 3.98 -18.56
CA LEU A 27 -31.38 3.59 -17.18
C LEU A 27 -31.56 2.06 -17.02
N ILE A 28 -31.91 1.35 -18.10
CA ILE A 28 -32.11 -0.10 -18.08
C ILE A 28 -30.76 -0.85 -18.04
N ASP A 29 -29.68 -0.24 -18.53
CA ASP A 29 -28.31 -0.80 -18.41
C ASP A 29 -27.75 -0.77 -16.98
N ILE A 30 -28.38 -0.04 -16.04
CA ILE A 30 -27.94 0.04 -14.64
C ILE A 30 -28.58 -1.05 -13.77
N ILE A 31 -29.63 -1.74 -14.27
CA ILE A 31 -30.35 -2.80 -13.52
C ILE A 31 -30.00 -4.20 -14.07
N SER A 32 -29.15 -4.29 -15.09
CA SER A 32 -28.66 -5.54 -15.64
C SER A 32 -27.52 -6.10 -14.77
N ASN A 33 -27.55 -7.42 -14.51
CA ASN A 33 -26.42 -8.23 -14.01
C ASN A 33 -25.27 -8.23 -15.05
N ALA A 34 -24.70 -7.06 -15.32
CA ALA A 34 -23.61 -6.89 -16.22
C ALA A 34 -22.32 -7.29 -15.50
N VAL A 35 -21.65 -8.31 -16.03
CA VAL A 35 -20.21 -8.54 -15.83
C VAL A 35 -19.54 -7.15 -15.83
N PRO A 36 -18.79 -6.77 -14.78
CA PRO A 36 -18.15 -5.47 -14.76
C PRO A 36 -17.37 -5.30 -16.07
N PRO A 37 -17.52 -4.16 -16.79
CA PRO A 37 -16.84 -3.97 -18.05
C PRO A 37 -15.36 -4.28 -17.86
N SER A 38 -14.80 -5.07 -18.78
CA SER A 38 -13.40 -5.47 -18.70
C SER A 38 -12.52 -4.23 -18.54
N ILE A 39 -11.67 -4.24 -17.51
CA ILE A 39 -10.81 -3.11 -17.20
C ILE A 39 -9.84 -2.93 -18.35
N ILE A 40 -9.95 -1.81 -19.06
CA ILE A 40 -9.02 -1.46 -20.14
C ILE A 40 -7.73 -0.96 -19.51
N GLN A 41 -6.72 -1.83 -19.51
CA GLN A 41 -5.36 -1.50 -19.07
C GLN A 41 -4.52 -1.07 -20.26
N ARG A 42 -3.74 0.01 -20.10
CA ARG A 42 -2.85 0.53 -21.15
C ARG A 42 -1.40 0.43 -20.70
N PRO A 43 -0.56 -0.35 -21.39
CA PRO A 43 0.88 -0.35 -21.15
C PRO A 43 1.49 1.04 -21.33
N THR A 44 2.57 1.29 -20.60
CA THR A 44 3.46 2.41 -20.89
C THR A 44 4.12 2.23 -22.25
N ASP A 45 4.52 3.34 -22.86
CA ASP A 45 5.26 3.31 -24.12
C ASP A 45 6.68 2.81 -23.90
N LYS A 46 7.24 2.19 -24.95
CA LYS A 46 8.69 1.98 -25.01
C LYS A 46 9.38 3.34 -24.89
N PRO A 47 10.37 3.48 -23.97
CA PRO A 47 11.09 4.73 -23.82
C PRO A 47 11.74 5.21 -25.11
N LYS A 48 11.72 6.53 -25.32
CA LYS A 48 12.40 7.22 -26.40
C LYS A 48 13.47 8.13 -25.83
N ASP A 49 14.48 7.54 -25.21
CA ASP A 49 15.49 8.33 -24.52
C ASP A 49 16.34 9.10 -25.54
N GLU A 50 16.29 10.43 -25.50
CA GLU A 50 17.03 11.31 -26.42
C GLU A 50 17.40 12.64 -25.72
N PRO A 51 18.37 13.41 -26.25
CA PRO A 51 18.72 14.71 -25.69
C PRO A 51 17.56 15.69 -25.75
N ILE A 52 17.32 16.41 -24.65
CA ILE A 52 16.26 17.44 -24.59
C ILE A 52 16.74 18.67 -25.36
N LYS A 53 16.13 18.90 -26.53
CA LYS A 53 16.41 20.07 -27.36
C LYS A 53 15.57 21.27 -26.94
N VAL A 54 16.21 22.40 -26.75
CA VAL A 54 15.60 23.68 -26.38
C VAL A 54 16.00 24.79 -27.34
N VAL A 55 15.08 25.72 -27.57
CA VAL A 55 15.28 26.93 -28.36
C VAL A 55 15.45 28.09 -27.40
N VAL A 56 16.61 28.73 -27.44
CA VAL A 56 16.95 29.96 -26.70
C VAL A 56 17.14 31.11 -27.69
N SER A 57 17.31 32.33 -27.17
CA SER A 57 17.65 33.51 -27.99
C SER A 57 19.02 33.36 -28.66
N GLY A 58 19.07 32.70 -29.83
CA GLY A 58 20.29 32.47 -30.59
C GLY A 58 20.38 31.12 -31.33
N GLY A 59 19.48 30.16 -31.07
CA GLY A 59 19.46 28.88 -31.79
C GLY A 59 18.90 27.72 -30.98
N THR A 60 19.08 26.51 -31.50
CA THR A 60 18.69 25.24 -30.85
C THR A 60 19.89 24.64 -30.12
N TYR A 61 19.69 24.28 -28.86
CA TYR A 61 20.69 23.74 -27.94
C TYR A 61 20.10 22.54 -27.19
N CYS A 62 20.91 21.90 -26.33
CA CYS A 62 20.47 20.75 -25.54
C CYS A 62 20.76 20.95 -24.05
N TYR A 63 19.93 20.34 -23.21
CA TYR A 63 20.24 20.18 -21.79
C TYR A 63 21.40 19.19 -21.59
N ALA A 64 22.38 19.60 -20.81
CA ALA A 64 23.58 18.85 -20.45
C ALA A 64 23.70 18.78 -18.91
N PRO A 65 23.51 17.61 -18.29
CA PRO A 65 23.72 17.44 -16.86
C PRO A 65 25.22 17.56 -16.51
N VAL A 66 25.54 18.37 -15.50
CA VAL A 66 26.93 18.61 -15.06
C VAL A 66 27.05 18.55 -13.54
N PHE A 67 28.14 17.99 -13.04
CA PHE A 67 28.49 17.98 -11.62
C PHE A 67 29.69 18.92 -11.41
N SER A 68 29.47 20.01 -10.67
CA SER A 68 30.50 21.03 -10.43
C SER A 68 30.25 21.75 -9.11
N GLY A 69 31.31 22.25 -8.47
CA GLY A 69 31.18 23.04 -7.24
C GLY A 69 30.49 22.32 -6.06
N GLY A 70 30.49 20.98 -6.05
CA GLY A 70 29.85 20.18 -4.99
C GLY A 70 28.36 19.91 -5.21
N GLU A 71 27.82 20.21 -6.39
CA GLU A 71 26.41 20.03 -6.71
C GLU A 71 26.22 19.67 -8.19
N SER A 72 25.02 19.24 -8.55
CA SER A 72 24.59 18.91 -9.90
C SER A 72 23.73 20.02 -10.49
N TYR A 73 23.90 20.31 -11.77
CA TYR A 73 23.15 21.33 -12.49
C TYR A 73 22.73 20.80 -13.87
N ILE A 74 21.78 21.50 -14.49
CA ILE A 74 21.50 21.37 -15.92
C ILE A 74 22.05 22.60 -16.63
N HIS A 75 23.02 22.41 -17.50
CA HIS A 75 23.55 23.45 -18.37
C HIS A 75 22.92 23.35 -19.77
N ILE A 76 22.91 24.42 -20.54
CA ILE A 76 22.48 24.43 -21.93
C ILE A 76 23.74 24.49 -22.82
N ARG A 77 23.93 23.48 -23.65
CA ARG A 77 25.14 23.24 -24.47
C ARG A 77 24.79 22.98 -25.92
N GLN A 78 25.78 22.99 -26.81
CA GLN A 78 25.56 22.50 -28.16
C GLN A 78 25.21 21.01 -28.12
N CYS A 79 24.23 20.58 -28.92
CA CYS A 79 23.69 19.23 -28.84
C CYS A 79 24.68 18.08 -29.17
N TRP A 80 25.83 18.41 -29.75
CA TRP A 80 26.90 17.45 -30.05
C TRP A 80 28.01 17.42 -28.99
N GLU A 81 27.92 18.24 -27.93
CA GLU A 81 28.89 18.19 -26.82
C GLU A 81 28.76 16.88 -26.04
N GLN A 82 29.87 16.39 -25.51
CA GLN A 82 29.97 15.06 -24.91
C GLN A 82 29.19 14.91 -23.59
N ASP A 83 28.94 16.02 -22.89
CA ASP A 83 28.18 16.10 -21.65
C ASP A 83 26.64 16.11 -21.87
N VAL A 84 26.19 16.20 -23.12
CA VAL A 84 24.77 16.06 -23.48
C VAL A 84 24.36 14.59 -23.36
N ALA A 85 23.43 14.33 -22.45
CA ALA A 85 22.93 12.98 -22.18
C ALA A 85 21.47 12.81 -22.63
N ASN A 86 21.11 11.57 -22.95
CA ASN A 86 19.73 11.21 -23.26
C ASN A 86 18.86 11.29 -21.99
N ALA A 87 17.66 11.86 -22.14
CA ALA A 87 16.69 11.97 -21.07
C ALA A 87 15.41 11.19 -21.38
N ARG A 88 14.71 10.80 -20.31
CA ARG A 88 13.41 10.14 -20.35
C ARG A 88 12.36 11.00 -19.68
N TYR A 89 11.14 11.02 -20.25
CA TYR A 89 9.95 11.57 -19.61
C TYR A 89 8.92 10.48 -19.32
N ASP A 90 8.86 10.05 -18.07
CA ASP A 90 8.13 8.84 -17.68
C ASP A 90 6.66 9.08 -17.28
N VAL A 91 5.95 7.97 -17.09
CA VAL A 91 4.54 7.95 -16.66
C VAL A 91 4.26 8.72 -15.38
N PHE A 92 5.25 8.88 -14.49
CA PHE A 92 5.15 9.65 -13.23
C PHE A 92 5.47 11.13 -13.41
N GLN A 93 5.64 11.59 -14.66
CA GLN A 93 6.00 12.96 -15.01
C GLN A 93 7.41 13.38 -14.57
N ARG A 94 8.33 12.42 -14.44
CA ARG A 94 9.72 12.73 -14.11
C ARG A 94 10.55 12.89 -15.37
N ILE A 95 11.46 13.88 -15.35
CA ILE A 95 12.48 14.05 -16.39
C ILE A 95 13.78 13.50 -15.83
N SER A 96 14.24 12.38 -16.35
CA SER A 96 15.35 11.62 -15.78
C SER A 96 16.49 11.38 -16.77
N TYR A 97 17.72 11.40 -16.26
CA TYR A 97 18.94 10.98 -16.93
C TYR A 97 19.46 9.69 -16.29
N TYR A 98 20.01 8.78 -17.10
CA TYR A 98 20.68 7.58 -16.61
C TYR A 98 22.20 7.79 -16.60
N ILE A 99 22.75 8.15 -15.44
CA ILE A 99 24.15 8.56 -15.27
C ILE A 99 24.82 7.58 -14.31
N HIS A 100 25.96 7.00 -14.70
CA HIS A 100 26.69 5.99 -13.90
C HIS A 100 25.78 4.86 -13.39
N SER A 101 24.91 4.37 -14.26
CA SER A 101 23.90 3.35 -13.94
C SER A 101 22.89 3.73 -12.85
N THR A 102 22.65 5.02 -12.64
CA THR A 102 21.69 5.55 -11.66
C THR A 102 20.71 6.48 -12.37
N TRP A 103 19.43 6.35 -12.04
CA TRP A 103 18.40 7.27 -12.54
C TRP A 103 18.36 8.54 -11.69
N LEU A 104 18.73 9.66 -12.29
CA LEU A 104 18.71 10.98 -11.65
C LEU A 104 17.69 11.88 -12.33
N CYS A 105 16.82 12.50 -11.53
CA CYS A 105 15.69 13.31 -11.96
C CYS A 105 15.96 14.79 -11.73
N ILE A 106 15.55 15.62 -12.71
CA ILE A 106 15.52 17.07 -12.53
C ILE A 106 14.56 17.37 -11.37
N THR A 107 15.07 18.01 -10.34
CA THR A 107 14.36 18.29 -9.09
C THR A 107 14.29 19.79 -8.86
N ALA A 108 13.09 20.29 -8.58
CA ALA A 108 12.88 21.69 -8.24
C ALA A 108 13.51 22.02 -6.88
N PRO A 109 14.17 23.18 -6.72
CA PRO A 109 14.72 23.62 -5.45
C PRO A 109 13.61 23.88 -4.44
N GLU A 110 13.63 23.13 -3.33
CA GLU A 110 12.58 23.14 -2.31
C GLU A 110 12.36 24.54 -1.71
N ASN A 111 13.44 25.28 -1.43
CA ASN A 111 13.39 26.62 -0.84
C ASN A 111 12.63 27.62 -1.72
N VAL A 112 12.70 27.48 -3.05
CA VAL A 112 11.94 28.33 -3.97
C VAL A 112 10.46 27.95 -3.95
N VAL A 113 10.17 26.65 -3.94
CA VAL A 113 8.79 26.14 -3.91
C VAL A 113 8.08 26.52 -2.61
N ARG A 114 8.78 26.46 -1.47
CA ARG A 114 8.32 26.91 -0.14
C ARG A 114 8.26 28.43 0.01
N GLY A 115 8.97 29.15 -0.85
CA GLY A 115 8.97 30.61 -0.86
C GLY A 115 9.99 31.27 0.08
N GLU A 116 11.00 30.51 0.51
CA GLU A 116 12.12 30.97 1.33
C GLU A 116 13.14 31.75 0.49
N THR A 117 13.28 31.40 -0.79
CA THR A 117 14.09 32.12 -1.78
C THR A 117 13.27 32.46 -3.02
N ASN A 118 13.71 33.46 -3.79
CA ASN A 118 12.99 33.92 -4.97
C ASN A 118 13.25 33.06 -6.21
N TRP A 119 14.48 32.57 -6.36
CA TRP A 119 14.93 31.77 -7.48
C TRP A 119 16.09 30.89 -7.02
N ASP A 120 16.29 29.76 -7.70
CA ASP A 120 17.45 28.89 -7.52
C ASP A 120 17.54 27.92 -8.72
N TYR A 121 18.72 27.31 -8.90
CA TYR A 121 18.96 26.30 -9.94
C TYR A 121 18.15 25.04 -9.69
N VAL A 122 17.84 24.31 -10.76
CA VAL A 122 17.37 22.93 -10.64
C VAL A 122 18.56 21.98 -10.57
N ASN A 123 18.45 20.95 -9.76
CA ASN A 123 19.52 19.99 -9.54
C ASN A 123 19.06 18.57 -9.89
N LEU A 124 20.02 17.65 -9.98
CA LEU A 124 19.77 16.23 -10.13
C LEU A 124 19.75 15.53 -8.77
N ARG A 125 18.68 14.77 -8.53
CA ARG A 125 18.53 13.89 -7.36
C ARG A 125 18.14 12.49 -7.83
N PRO A 126 18.41 11.42 -7.08
CA PRO A 126 17.91 10.10 -7.42
C PRO A 126 16.40 10.13 -7.63
N CYS A 127 15.97 9.50 -8.71
CA CYS A 127 14.58 9.47 -9.10
C CYS A 127 13.74 8.73 -8.05
N THR A 128 12.68 9.37 -7.56
CA THR A 128 11.71 8.75 -6.65
C THR A 128 10.29 9.04 -7.11
N ILE A 129 9.33 8.19 -6.75
CA ILE A 129 7.94 8.35 -7.22
C ILE A 129 7.09 9.18 -6.25
N ASN A 130 7.52 9.31 -4.99
CA ASN A 130 6.81 10.08 -3.96
C ASN A 130 7.26 11.54 -3.84
N ASP A 131 8.35 11.96 -4.50
CA ASP A 131 8.82 13.35 -4.44
C ASP A 131 8.09 14.24 -5.46
N PRO A 132 7.23 15.18 -5.02
CA PRO A 132 6.51 16.06 -5.92
C PRO A 132 7.42 17.08 -6.64
N LEU A 133 8.62 17.35 -6.12
CA LEU A 133 9.57 18.30 -6.72
C LEU A 133 10.22 17.76 -8.00
N GLN A 134 10.12 16.45 -8.24
CA GLN A 134 10.64 15.80 -9.45
C GLN A 134 9.65 15.75 -10.62
N ARG A 135 8.45 16.33 -10.44
CA ARG A 135 7.35 16.22 -11.40
C ARG A 135 7.20 17.47 -12.26
N TRP A 136 7.22 17.26 -13.57
CA TRP A 136 7.18 18.30 -14.59
C TRP A 136 6.06 18.06 -15.59
N ILE A 137 5.31 19.10 -15.92
CA ILE A 137 4.30 19.11 -16.98
C ILE A 137 4.75 20.03 -18.11
N VAL A 138 4.29 19.76 -19.33
CA VAL A 138 4.59 20.61 -20.49
C VAL A 138 3.42 21.55 -20.77
N LYS A 139 3.69 22.85 -20.85
CA LYS A 139 2.74 23.88 -21.30
C LYS A 139 3.48 24.91 -22.13
N ASP A 140 2.86 25.37 -23.21
CA ASP A 140 3.43 26.40 -24.10
C ASP A 140 4.87 26.03 -24.54
N SER A 141 5.04 24.76 -24.90
CA SER A 141 6.32 24.15 -25.24
C SER A 141 7.42 24.37 -24.20
N ALA A 142 7.10 24.44 -22.91
CA ALA A 142 8.06 24.58 -21.83
C ALA A 142 7.72 23.65 -20.67
N PHE A 143 8.73 23.30 -19.87
CA PHE A 143 8.52 22.53 -18.65
C PHE A 143 8.09 23.44 -17.51
N TRP A 144 7.09 22.98 -16.77
CA TRP A 144 6.58 23.61 -15.57
C TRP A 144 6.53 22.59 -14.45
N SER A 145 6.70 23.03 -13.21
CA SER A 145 6.39 22.21 -12.03
C SER A 145 4.99 21.62 -12.13
N ALA A 146 4.72 20.48 -11.53
CA ALA A 146 3.43 19.79 -11.68
C ALA A 146 2.18 20.60 -11.23
N ASN A 147 2.34 21.56 -10.31
CA ASN A 147 1.30 22.55 -9.96
C ASN A 147 1.12 23.67 -11.01
N GLY A 148 2.00 23.74 -12.00
CA GLY A 148 1.98 24.72 -13.07
C GLY A 148 2.43 26.12 -12.70
N ARG A 149 3.09 26.32 -11.55
CA ARG A 149 3.48 27.63 -11.03
C ARG A 149 4.88 28.08 -11.47
N TYR A 150 5.82 27.15 -11.60
CA TYR A 150 7.22 27.45 -11.84
C TYR A 150 7.66 26.89 -13.19
N ARG A 151 8.14 27.77 -14.07
CA ARG A 151 8.64 27.42 -15.41
C ARG A 151 10.15 27.18 -15.35
N LEU A 152 10.67 26.18 -16.06
CA LEU A 152 12.11 26.06 -16.30
C LEU A 152 12.58 27.21 -17.21
N LYS A 153 13.63 27.90 -16.78
CA LYS A 153 14.23 29.06 -17.44
C LYS A 153 15.75 28.90 -17.50
N GLU A 154 16.45 29.69 -18.29
CA GLU A 154 17.92 29.70 -18.37
C GLU A 154 18.53 30.96 -17.75
N THR A 155 19.68 30.85 -17.10
CA THR A 155 20.41 32.03 -16.61
C THR A 155 21.32 32.59 -17.71
N THR A 156 21.89 33.78 -17.49
CA THR A 156 22.96 34.32 -18.35
C THR A 156 24.19 33.41 -18.42
N GLY A 157 24.39 32.58 -17.39
CA GLY A 157 25.42 31.54 -17.34
C GLY A 157 25.01 30.23 -17.99
N TRP A 158 23.88 30.18 -18.71
CA TRP A 158 23.37 28.99 -19.42
C TRP A 158 22.98 27.81 -18.50
N TYR A 159 22.77 28.06 -17.21
CA TYR A 159 22.22 27.07 -16.28
C TYR A 159 20.71 27.17 -16.16
N VAL A 160 20.03 26.04 -15.97
CA VAL A 160 18.57 25.97 -15.82
C VAL A 160 18.16 26.25 -14.38
N TYR A 161 17.11 27.04 -14.21
CA TYR A 161 16.61 27.48 -12.91
C TYR A 161 15.08 27.63 -12.90
N ILE A 162 14.51 27.84 -11.72
CA ILE A 162 13.13 28.31 -11.54
C ILE A 162 13.09 29.59 -10.73
N SER A 163 12.04 30.40 -10.91
CA SER A 163 11.80 31.62 -10.14
C SER A 163 10.32 31.79 -9.79
N ARG A 164 10.07 32.39 -8.64
CA ARG A 164 8.75 32.86 -8.20
C ARG A 164 8.27 34.10 -8.94
N ASN A 165 9.19 34.88 -9.50
CA ASN A 165 8.85 36.07 -10.29
C ASN A 165 8.65 35.69 -11.76
N PRO A 166 7.40 35.69 -12.27
CA PRO A 166 7.14 35.32 -13.65
C PRO A 166 7.83 36.27 -14.65
N LYS A 167 8.16 37.51 -14.24
CA LYS A 167 8.82 38.52 -15.07
C LYS A 167 10.32 38.33 -15.22
N ASP A 168 10.93 37.40 -14.48
CA ASP A 168 12.36 37.14 -14.65
C ASP A 168 12.63 36.67 -16.09
N LYS A 169 13.71 37.18 -16.68
CA LYS A 169 14.02 37.00 -18.12
C LYS A 169 14.50 35.58 -18.43
N TYR A 170 14.75 35.33 -19.71
CA TYR A 170 15.37 34.12 -20.26
C TYR A 170 14.43 32.91 -20.20
N ASP A 171 13.39 33.03 -21.02
CA ASP A 171 12.48 31.93 -21.30
C ASP A 171 12.96 31.17 -22.55
N HIS A 172 13.27 29.89 -22.42
CA HIS A 172 13.47 28.96 -23.54
C HIS A 172 12.28 28.04 -23.74
N THR A 173 12.08 27.55 -24.95
CA THR A 173 11.05 26.54 -25.28
C THR A 173 11.71 25.24 -25.73
N LEU A 174 10.96 24.15 -25.74
CA LEU A 174 11.35 22.90 -26.38
C LEU A 174 11.34 23.09 -27.90
N ASP A 175 12.31 22.47 -28.57
CA ASP A 175 12.30 22.37 -30.02
C ASP A 175 11.09 21.52 -30.47
N SER A 176 10.51 21.86 -31.61
CA SER A 176 9.39 21.11 -32.21
C SER A 176 9.68 19.62 -32.40
N SER A 177 10.95 19.22 -32.55
CA SER A 177 11.31 17.80 -32.63
C SER A 177 10.97 17.00 -31.36
N MET A 178 10.81 17.67 -30.21
CA MET A 178 10.51 17.02 -28.92
C MET A 178 9.02 16.64 -28.77
N ASP A 179 8.15 16.99 -29.72
CA ASP A 179 6.70 16.71 -29.62
C ASP A 179 6.38 15.22 -29.39
N ASN A 180 7.09 14.34 -30.10
CA ASN A 180 6.88 12.90 -29.99
C ASN A 180 7.41 12.36 -28.65
N TRP A 181 8.54 12.89 -28.18
CA TRP A 181 9.12 12.56 -26.89
C TRP A 181 8.19 12.97 -25.74
N VAL A 182 7.66 14.19 -25.77
CA VAL A 182 6.71 14.69 -24.76
C VAL A 182 5.42 13.87 -24.73
N LYS A 183 4.94 13.42 -25.89
CA LYS A 183 3.73 12.57 -26.00
C LYS A 183 3.98 11.12 -25.58
N THR A 184 5.23 10.67 -25.54
CA THR A 184 5.60 9.31 -25.12
C THR A 184 5.40 9.19 -23.61
N VAL A 185 4.55 8.27 -23.17
CA VAL A 185 4.31 7.97 -21.75
C VAL A 185 5.22 6.80 -21.36
N ALA A 186 6.50 7.09 -21.21
CA ALA A 186 7.53 6.05 -21.10
C ALA A 186 7.43 5.23 -19.81
N THR A 187 7.81 3.95 -19.90
CA THR A 187 8.07 3.10 -18.73
C THR A 187 9.11 3.77 -17.81
N PRO A 188 8.86 3.89 -16.50
CA PRO A 188 9.79 4.52 -15.58
C PRO A 188 11.11 3.75 -15.47
N GLY A 189 12.19 4.45 -15.13
CA GLY A 189 13.51 3.82 -14.94
C GLY A 189 13.63 3.01 -13.64
N ASN A 190 12.96 3.48 -12.58
CA ASN A 190 12.83 2.82 -11.27
C ASN A 190 11.54 3.28 -10.58
N ILE A 191 11.23 2.69 -9.42
CA ILE A 191 10.10 3.05 -8.54
C ILE A 191 10.56 3.35 -7.11
N SER A 192 11.74 3.96 -6.96
CA SER A 192 12.32 4.23 -5.65
C SER A 192 11.46 5.19 -4.81
N ILE A 193 11.54 5.04 -3.50
CA ILE A 193 10.84 5.86 -2.50
C ILE A 193 11.88 6.67 -1.72
N LEU A 194 11.70 7.99 -1.67
CA LEU A 194 12.45 8.87 -0.78
C LEU A 194 11.91 8.70 0.64
N THR A 195 12.78 8.43 1.60
CA THR A 195 12.41 8.26 3.01
C THR A 195 13.56 8.69 3.92
N SER A 196 13.34 8.63 5.22
CA SER A 196 14.36 8.58 6.25
C SER A 196 14.25 7.28 7.07
N ILE A 197 15.33 6.92 7.77
CA ILE A 197 15.31 5.84 8.78
C ILE A 197 15.72 6.48 10.10
N ALA A 198 14.83 6.45 11.09
CA ALA A 198 15.02 7.06 12.39
C ALA A 198 14.81 6.05 13.53
N TRP A 199 15.28 6.40 14.71
CA TRP A 199 15.02 5.69 15.96
C TRP A 199 14.95 6.69 17.11
N ASP A 200 14.18 6.34 18.14
CA ASP A 200 13.90 7.23 19.26
C ASP A 200 14.67 6.78 20.53
N LEU A 201 15.19 7.76 21.27
CA LEU A 201 15.84 7.57 22.57
C LEU A 201 15.28 8.58 23.57
N GLY A 202 14.41 8.13 24.46
CA GLY A 202 13.64 9.06 25.30
C GLY A 202 12.70 9.90 24.43
N ASN A 203 12.77 11.22 24.53
CA ASN A 203 11.97 12.16 23.74
C ASN A 203 12.66 12.61 22.45
N ASP A 204 13.86 12.07 22.18
CA ASP A 204 14.72 12.51 21.11
C ASP A 204 14.72 11.55 19.92
N ARG A 205 14.58 12.09 18.71
CA ARG A 205 14.69 11.35 17.46
C ARG A 205 16.06 11.48 16.83
N TYR A 206 16.59 10.37 16.33
CA TYR A 206 17.88 10.30 15.63
C TYR A 206 17.72 9.57 14.31
N PHE A 207 18.37 10.09 13.26
CA PHE A 207 18.32 9.56 11.90
C PHE A 207 19.62 8.84 11.56
N VAL A 208 19.51 7.67 10.94
CA VAL A 208 20.63 6.87 10.46
C VAL A 208 21.32 7.61 9.32
N ARG A 209 22.65 7.67 9.38
CA ARG A 209 23.51 8.33 8.38
C ARG A 209 24.82 7.55 8.21
N LEU A 210 25.67 8.02 7.30
CA LEU A 210 27.00 7.46 7.12
C LEU A 210 27.78 7.49 8.45
N GLY A 211 28.19 6.31 8.94
CA GLY A 211 29.01 6.17 10.15
C GLY A 211 28.28 6.30 11.49
N GLY A 212 26.95 6.40 11.53
CA GLY A 212 26.21 6.44 12.81
C GLY A 212 24.82 7.05 12.69
N SER A 213 24.43 7.84 13.70
CA SER A 213 23.15 8.56 13.73
C SER A 213 23.34 10.05 14.03
N GLY A 214 22.32 10.87 13.73
CA GLY A 214 22.35 12.32 13.96
C GLY A 214 20.96 12.92 14.19
N LYS A 215 20.89 14.17 14.63
CA LYS A 215 19.62 14.88 14.87
C LYS A 215 18.92 15.35 13.59
N ASN A 216 19.71 15.62 12.55
CA ASN A 216 19.17 16.08 11.28
C ASN A 216 18.66 14.90 10.46
N THR A 217 17.51 15.08 9.82
CA THR A 217 16.97 14.11 8.87
C THR A 217 17.99 13.80 7.79
N THR A 218 18.16 12.52 7.49
CA THR A 218 19.03 12.04 6.42
C THR A 218 18.17 11.37 5.37
N HIS A 219 18.24 11.87 4.13
CA HIS A 219 17.52 11.30 3.00
C HIS A 219 18.14 9.95 2.62
N ILE A 220 17.28 8.94 2.53
CA ILE A 220 17.58 7.59 2.09
C ILE A 220 16.66 7.27 0.92
N TYR A 221 17.24 6.72 -0.14
CA TYR A 221 16.52 6.30 -1.33
C TYR A 221 16.34 4.79 -1.27
N TYR A 222 15.11 4.35 -1.02
CA TYR A 222 14.76 2.94 -1.00
C TYR A 222 14.30 2.49 -2.38
N ASN A 223 15.02 1.57 -3.02
CA ASN A 223 14.58 0.96 -4.27
C ASN A 223 14.00 -0.44 -3.98
N PRO A 224 12.67 -0.63 -4.10
CA PRO A 224 12.03 -1.90 -3.75
C PRO A 224 12.37 -3.05 -4.72
N GLU A 225 12.89 -2.77 -5.92
CA GLU A 225 13.23 -3.80 -6.90
C GLU A 225 14.55 -4.51 -6.59
N ASN A 226 15.49 -3.83 -5.93
CA ASN A 226 16.80 -4.37 -5.55
C ASN A 226 17.08 -4.30 -4.03
N GLY A 227 16.12 -3.82 -3.24
CA GLY A 227 16.21 -3.70 -1.78
C GLY A 227 17.24 -2.68 -1.29
N HIS A 228 17.78 -1.83 -2.16
CA HIS A 228 18.83 -0.88 -1.79
C HIS A 228 18.28 0.21 -0.88
N LEU A 229 18.94 0.43 0.27
CA LEU A 229 18.81 1.63 1.11
C LEU A 229 20.04 2.51 0.86
N ALA A 230 19.89 3.54 0.03
CA ALA A 230 21.02 4.30 -0.49
C ALA A 230 21.10 5.73 0.05
N LEU A 231 22.31 6.18 0.34
CA LEU A 231 22.68 7.59 0.48
C LEU A 231 23.17 8.12 -0.86
N TYR A 232 22.92 9.40 -1.13
CA TYR A 232 23.34 10.08 -2.37
C TYR A 232 24.45 11.09 -2.12
N ASN A 233 25.49 11.05 -2.96
CA ASN A 233 26.57 12.02 -2.93
C ASN A 233 26.32 13.12 -3.99
N LEU A 234 26.07 14.35 -3.53
CA LEU A 234 25.78 15.51 -4.38
C LEU A 234 26.92 15.86 -5.33
N THR A 235 28.17 15.64 -4.93
CA THR A 235 29.36 16.00 -5.72
C THR A 235 29.61 15.03 -6.87
N SER A 236 29.43 13.72 -6.63
CA SER A 236 29.76 12.69 -7.63
C SER A 236 28.55 12.12 -8.37
N GLY A 237 27.33 12.37 -7.87
CA GLY A 237 26.12 11.77 -8.41
C GLY A 237 26.01 10.26 -8.13
N LEU A 238 26.81 9.72 -7.22
CA LEU A 238 26.87 8.29 -6.92
C LEU A 238 26.04 7.92 -5.69
N LEU A 239 25.56 6.68 -5.68
CA LEU A 239 24.88 6.07 -4.55
C LEU A 239 25.84 5.26 -3.68
N SER A 240 25.58 5.29 -2.37
CA SER A 240 26.20 4.38 -1.42
C SER A 240 25.12 3.64 -0.63
N CYS A 241 25.09 2.31 -0.78
CA CYS A 241 24.07 1.45 -0.19
C CYS A 241 24.54 0.88 1.14
N MET A 242 23.60 0.80 2.08
CA MET A 242 23.77 0.05 3.31
C MET A 242 23.99 -1.43 2.98
N SER A 243 25.01 -2.06 3.56
CA SER A 243 25.35 -3.45 3.32
C SER A 243 25.53 -4.22 4.63
N SER A 244 24.99 -5.43 4.68
CA SER A 244 25.11 -6.38 5.78
C SER A 244 25.99 -7.56 5.39
N GLN A 245 26.90 -7.94 6.29
CA GLN A 245 27.77 -9.12 6.12
C GLN A 245 27.94 -9.87 7.45
N VAL A 246 26.84 -10.36 8.03
CA VAL A 246 26.87 -11.10 9.31
C VAL A 246 27.66 -12.42 9.19
N GLY A 247 27.47 -13.15 8.08
CA GLY A 247 28.19 -14.40 7.82
C GLY A 247 28.06 -15.43 8.94
N ASN A 248 29.19 -15.95 9.40
CA ASN A 248 29.25 -16.96 10.48
C ASN A 248 29.13 -16.36 11.88
N TYR A 249 29.22 -15.03 12.03
CA TYR A 249 29.06 -14.36 13.31
C TYR A 249 27.59 -14.30 13.75
N ASN A 250 27.35 -13.92 15.00
CA ASN A 250 25.99 -13.68 15.50
C ASN A 250 25.46 -12.32 15.05
N TRP A 251 26.34 -11.34 14.89
CA TRP A 251 26.06 -9.99 14.42
C TRP A 251 27.30 -9.43 13.71
N ASN A 252 27.13 -8.41 12.89
CA ASN A 252 28.23 -7.63 12.32
C ASN A 252 27.77 -6.19 12.00
N TRP A 253 28.71 -5.24 12.02
CA TRP A 253 28.44 -3.85 11.64
C TRP A 253 27.93 -3.76 10.20
N VAL A 254 27.05 -2.80 9.93
CA VAL A 254 26.73 -2.47 8.53
C VAL A 254 27.80 -1.54 7.99
N HIS A 255 28.06 -1.67 6.70
CA HIS A 255 28.99 -0.81 5.97
C HIS A 255 28.26 -0.13 4.82
N TRP A 256 28.81 0.96 4.32
CA TRP A 256 28.27 1.69 3.18
C TRP A 256 29.17 1.44 1.98
N THR A 257 28.63 0.81 0.95
CA THR A 257 29.38 0.43 -0.27
C THR A 257 28.83 1.15 -1.48
N TRP A 258 29.65 1.36 -2.50
CA TRP A 258 29.16 1.88 -3.76
C TRP A 258 28.12 0.94 -4.37
N CYS A 259 27.07 1.52 -4.95
CA CYS A 259 25.99 0.81 -5.62
C CYS A 259 25.35 1.70 -6.70
N ASN A 260 24.38 1.16 -7.43
CA ASN A 260 23.62 1.85 -8.45
C ASN A 260 22.23 1.20 -8.62
N ASP A 261 21.46 1.61 -9.62
CA ASP A 261 20.09 1.12 -9.88
C ASP A 261 20.03 -0.21 -10.66
N THR A 262 21.17 -0.83 -10.97
CA THR A 262 21.18 -2.15 -11.61
C THR A 262 20.49 -3.16 -10.71
N LEU A 263 19.53 -3.90 -11.27
CA LEU A 263 18.82 -4.94 -10.54
C LEU A 263 19.79 -6.04 -10.11
N SER A 264 19.75 -6.36 -8.82
CA SER A 264 20.52 -7.45 -8.23
C SER A 264 19.58 -8.43 -7.54
N GLY A 265 20.01 -9.69 -7.40
CA GLY A 265 19.20 -10.71 -6.75
C GLY A 265 18.98 -10.44 -5.27
N LYS A 266 17.93 -11.05 -4.70
CA LYS A 266 17.61 -10.93 -3.27
C LYS A 266 18.72 -11.43 -2.34
N ASP A 267 19.67 -12.23 -2.84
CA ASP A 267 20.82 -12.75 -2.09
C ASP A 267 22.02 -11.77 -2.00
N ASN A 268 21.83 -10.50 -2.38
CA ASN A 268 22.89 -9.49 -2.35
C ASN A 268 23.07 -8.89 -0.93
N PRO A 269 24.30 -8.76 -0.41
CA PRO A 269 24.60 -8.01 0.82
C PRO A 269 24.03 -6.59 0.93
N THR A 270 23.66 -5.93 -0.17
CA THR A 270 23.01 -4.60 -0.15
C THR A 270 21.48 -4.64 -0.20
N TYR A 271 20.89 -5.83 -0.28
CA TYR A 271 19.45 -6.01 -0.27
C TYR A 271 18.92 -5.95 1.17
N TRP A 272 17.94 -5.07 1.37
CA TRP A 272 17.16 -4.93 2.58
C TRP A 272 15.67 -5.06 2.28
N ASN A 273 14.99 -5.83 3.10
CA ASN A 273 13.53 -5.86 3.14
C ASN A 273 13.04 -4.82 4.15
N VAL A 274 12.17 -3.94 3.68
CA VAL A 274 11.51 -2.93 4.50
C VAL A 274 10.04 -3.31 4.58
N SER A 275 9.70 -3.99 5.68
CA SER A 275 8.34 -4.37 6.00
C SER A 275 7.98 -3.66 7.31
N LEU A 276 7.11 -2.67 7.20
CA LEU A 276 6.79 -1.75 8.30
C LEU A 276 5.28 -1.62 8.43
N GLU A 277 4.79 -1.73 9.67
CA GLU A 277 3.35 -1.93 9.90
C GLU A 277 2.66 -0.74 10.56
N THR A 278 3.40 0.12 11.27
CA THR A 278 2.81 1.21 12.04
C THR A 278 3.73 2.44 12.09
N GLU A 279 3.13 3.60 12.38
CA GLU A 279 3.86 4.83 12.68
C GLU A 279 4.72 4.73 13.95
N GLU A 280 4.45 3.74 14.83
CA GLU A 280 5.27 3.44 16.01
C GLU A 280 6.65 2.85 15.66
N GLY A 281 6.89 2.59 14.37
CA GLY A 281 8.09 1.99 13.84
C GLY A 281 7.94 0.51 13.50
N GLY A 282 8.94 -0.03 12.82
CA GLY A 282 9.01 -1.42 12.41
C GLY A 282 10.44 -1.88 12.19
N MET A 283 10.58 -3.05 11.57
CA MET A 283 11.88 -3.72 11.40
C MET A 283 12.35 -3.63 9.96
N ILE A 284 13.68 -3.66 9.82
CA ILE A 284 14.36 -3.74 8.54
C ILE A 284 15.24 -4.98 8.62
N THR A 285 15.14 -5.88 7.63
CA THR A 285 15.93 -7.12 7.60
C THR A 285 16.80 -7.18 6.36
N ASP A 286 17.98 -7.79 6.49
CA ASP A 286 18.86 -7.99 5.35
C ASP A 286 18.41 -9.18 4.48
N TYR A 287 19.14 -9.42 3.41
CA TYR A 287 19.00 -10.55 2.49
C TYR A 287 18.97 -11.97 3.11
N LYS A 288 19.38 -12.12 4.37
CA LYS A 288 19.37 -13.39 5.13
C LYS A 288 18.46 -13.34 6.35
N ASP A 289 17.51 -12.41 6.36
CA ASP A 289 16.59 -12.16 7.47
C ASP A 289 17.29 -11.78 8.79
N ASN A 290 18.55 -11.29 8.73
CA ASN A 290 19.17 -10.68 9.90
C ASN A 290 18.54 -9.32 10.16
N ILE A 291 18.38 -8.98 11.43
CA ILE A 291 17.63 -7.83 11.89
C ILE A 291 18.56 -6.63 12.02
N LEU A 292 18.21 -5.50 11.40
CA LEU A 292 18.90 -4.23 11.63
C LEU A 292 18.72 -3.79 13.09
N ARG A 293 19.80 -3.30 13.69
CA ARG A 293 19.86 -2.79 15.06
C ARG A 293 20.68 -1.52 15.13
N VAL A 294 20.42 -0.74 16.17
CA VAL A 294 21.22 0.42 16.54
C VAL A 294 21.54 0.40 18.02
N THR A 295 22.78 0.73 18.36
CA THR A 295 23.27 0.88 19.73
C THR A 295 22.72 2.16 20.36
N ARG A 296 22.06 2.06 21.52
CA ARG A 296 21.49 3.23 22.20
C ARG A 296 22.48 3.94 23.14
N TYR A 297 23.57 3.27 23.53
CA TYR A 297 24.60 3.78 24.44
C TYR A 297 26.01 3.29 24.06
N GLY A 298 27.03 3.74 24.79
CA GLY A 298 28.41 3.25 24.66
C GLY A 298 29.25 3.94 23.58
N PRO A 299 30.48 3.46 23.33
CA PRO A 299 31.44 4.13 22.44
C PRO A 299 31.02 4.13 20.97
N ASN A 300 30.22 3.15 20.54
CA ASN A 300 29.66 3.07 19.19
C ASN A 300 28.22 3.58 19.15
N TRP A 301 27.86 4.55 19.99
CA TRP A 301 26.50 5.09 20.08
C TRP A 301 25.94 5.49 18.70
N GLY A 302 24.70 5.09 18.42
CA GLY A 302 24.01 5.41 17.18
C GLY A 302 24.53 4.69 15.93
N ALA A 303 25.50 3.77 16.08
CA ALA A 303 25.97 2.94 14.99
C ALA A 303 24.99 1.78 14.74
N VAL A 304 24.71 1.55 13.46
CA VAL A 304 23.83 0.47 13.00
C VAL A 304 24.61 -0.81 12.70
N TYR A 305 23.99 -1.96 12.94
CA TYR A 305 24.55 -3.30 12.69
C TYR A 305 23.42 -4.30 12.42
N ALA A 306 23.74 -5.47 11.88
CA ALA A 306 22.77 -6.55 11.66
C ALA A 306 23.03 -7.71 12.63
N VAL A 307 21.97 -8.38 13.09
CA VAL A 307 22.05 -9.53 14.01
C VAL A 307 21.16 -10.68 13.57
N LYS A 308 21.60 -11.92 13.82
CA LYS A 308 20.77 -13.12 13.62
C LYS A 308 19.57 -13.11 14.56
N PRO A 309 18.36 -13.50 14.11
CA PRO A 309 17.19 -13.62 14.98
C PRO A 309 17.43 -14.48 16.23
N SER A 310 18.22 -15.55 16.10
CA SER A 310 18.57 -16.47 17.21
C SER A 310 19.47 -15.87 18.29
N TYR A 311 20.07 -14.70 18.04
CA TYR A 311 20.93 -13.99 19.00
C TYR A 311 20.27 -12.73 19.56
N LEU A 312 19.09 -12.32 19.06
CA LEU A 312 18.45 -11.05 19.40
C LEU A 312 18.24 -10.85 20.91
N ASP A 313 17.73 -11.87 21.60
CA ASP A 313 17.47 -11.83 23.05
C ASP A 313 18.75 -11.80 23.90
N LYS A 314 19.85 -12.30 23.34
CA LYS A 314 21.16 -12.32 23.99
C LYS A 314 21.92 -11.01 23.78
N ASP A 315 21.58 -10.28 22.72
CA ASP A 315 22.22 -9.03 22.32
C ASP A 315 21.71 -7.85 23.15
N THR A 316 22.20 -7.76 24.38
CA THR A 316 21.83 -6.74 25.37
C THR A 316 22.87 -5.64 25.55
N THR A 317 24.06 -5.80 24.97
CA THR A 317 25.17 -4.86 25.06
C THR A 317 24.79 -3.48 24.50
N ASN A 318 25.04 -2.41 25.27
CA ASN A 318 24.67 -1.03 24.90
C ASN A 318 23.15 -0.79 24.70
N SER A 319 22.33 -1.71 25.23
CA SER A 319 20.88 -1.67 25.19
C SER A 319 20.36 -1.34 23.77
N PRO A 320 20.54 -2.20 22.76
CA PRO A 320 20.18 -1.84 21.39
C PRO A 320 18.66 -1.72 21.19
N THR A 321 18.25 -1.18 20.04
CA THR A 321 16.86 -1.27 19.55
C THR A 321 16.85 -1.72 18.08
N SER A 322 15.76 -2.40 17.69
CA SER A 322 15.44 -2.79 16.31
C SER A 322 14.18 -2.11 15.78
N VAL A 323 13.64 -1.15 16.53
CA VAL A 323 12.44 -0.40 16.16
C VAL A 323 12.90 0.87 15.45
N PHE A 324 12.65 0.92 14.14
CA PHE A 324 12.95 2.07 13.31
C PHE A 324 11.67 2.75 12.84
N VAL A 325 11.67 4.07 12.83
CA VAL A 325 10.59 4.90 12.29
C VAL A 325 11.01 5.37 10.90
N VAL A 326 10.08 5.39 9.96
CA VAL A 326 10.29 5.89 8.60
C VAL A 326 9.24 6.93 8.25
N ASP A 327 9.39 7.55 7.09
CA ASP A 327 8.43 8.52 6.61
C ASP A 327 7.14 7.81 6.17
N ARG A 328 6.01 8.52 6.31
CA ARG A 328 4.68 7.97 6.01
C ARG A 328 4.56 7.40 4.60
N ASP A 329 5.22 8.01 3.62
CA ASP A 329 5.19 7.55 2.23
C ASP A 329 5.73 6.13 2.08
N LEU A 330 6.73 5.72 2.87
CA LEU A 330 7.22 4.35 2.81
C LEU A 330 6.23 3.36 3.44
N LEU A 331 5.53 3.76 4.51
CA LEU A 331 4.44 2.95 5.08
C LEU A 331 3.28 2.78 4.11
N ASP A 332 2.93 3.86 3.40
CA ASP A 332 1.91 3.86 2.36
C ASP A 332 2.34 2.98 1.18
N TRP A 333 3.62 2.99 0.80
CA TRP A 333 4.15 2.08 -0.21
C TRP A 333 4.05 0.60 0.20
N THR A 334 4.40 0.27 1.45
CA THR A 334 4.27 -1.09 1.98
C THR A 334 2.79 -1.55 1.99
N ARG A 335 1.87 -0.67 2.38
CA ARG A 335 0.42 -0.94 2.33
C ARG A 335 -0.07 -1.15 0.90
N TYR A 336 0.35 -0.31 -0.04
CA TYR A 336 0.01 -0.45 -1.46
C TYR A 336 0.48 -1.79 -2.01
N THR A 337 1.73 -2.16 -1.70
CA THR A 337 2.30 -3.45 -2.08
C THR A 337 1.47 -4.61 -1.52
N ALA A 338 1.10 -4.57 -0.24
CA ALA A 338 0.24 -5.58 0.37
C ALA A 338 -1.14 -5.66 -0.32
N SER A 339 -1.75 -4.52 -0.70
CA SER A 339 -3.01 -4.51 -1.45
C SER A 339 -2.87 -5.17 -2.81
N ASN A 340 -1.78 -4.88 -3.52
CA ASN A 340 -1.50 -5.46 -4.83
C ASN A 340 -1.29 -6.98 -4.75
N LEU A 341 -0.61 -7.46 -3.71
CA LEU A 341 -0.45 -8.90 -3.42
C LEU A 341 -1.79 -9.57 -3.06
N GLY A 342 -2.61 -8.92 -2.24
CA GLY A 342 -3.91 -9.43 -1.79
C GLY A 342 -5.04 -9.29 -2.81
N LYS A 343 -4.77 -8.66 -3.96
CA LYS A 343 -5.79 -8.29 -4.96
C LYS A 343 -6.94 -7.49 -4.31
N THR A 344 -6.57 -6.51 -3.49
CA THR A 344 -7.48 -5.60 -2.78
C THR A 344 -7.22 -4.12 -3.06
N GLU A 345 -6.54 -3.79 -4.18
CA GLU A 345 -6.35 -2.40 -4.60
C GLU A 345 -7.70 -1.70 -4.81
N LEU A 346 -7.75 -0.39 -4.54
CA LEU A 346 -8.97 0.38 -4.72
C LEU A 346 -9.27 0.68 -6.19
N TYR A 347 -8.21 0.84 -7.01
CA TYR A 347 -8.32 1.22 -8.41
C TYR A 347 -7.38 0.40 -9.28
N CYS A 348 -7.85 0.06 -10.47
CA CYS A 348 -7.02 -0.37 -11.59
C CYS A 348 -7.83 -0.15 -12.89
N PRO A 349 -7.30 0.59 -13.89
CA PRO A 349 -6.09 1.41 -13.75
C PRO A 349 -6.28 2.49 -12.67
N ALA A 350 -5.18 2.92 -12.06
CA ALA A 350 -5.22 4.03 -11.12
C ALA A 350 -5.76 5.30 -11.83
N PRO A 351 -6.57 6.13 -11.16
CA PRO A 351 -7.23 7.28 -11.78
C PRO A 351 -6.24 8.34 -12.28
N GLY A 352 -5.12 8.55 -11.58
CA GLY A 352 -4.21 9.67 -11.83
C GLY A 352 -4.88 11.03 -11.58
N LYS A 353 -4.66 11.99 -12.49
CA LYS A 353 -5.20 13.35 -12.40
C LYS A 353 -6.64 13.40 -12.93
N GLY A 354 -7.60 12.97 -12.11
CA GLY A 354 -9.03 13.01 -12.43
C GLY A 354 -9.87 12.35 -11.35
N LEU A 355 -10.59 13.16 -10.57
CA LEU A 355 -11.47 12.65 -9.51
C LEU A 355 -12.81 12.21 -10.09
N VAL A 356 -13.03 10.90 -10.13
CA VAL A 356 -14.31 10.34 -9.67
C VAL A 356 -13.92 9.32 -8.61
N TYR A 357 -13.84 9.77 -7.35
CA TYR A 357 -13.83 8.83 -6.24
C TYR A 357 -15.05 7.92 -6.42
N LYS A 358 -14.84 6.63 -6.70
CA LYS A 358 -15.91 5.64 -6.57
C LYS A 358 -16.39 5.84 -5.13
N LYS A 359 -17.64 6.29 -4.95
CA LYS A 359 -18.18 6.63 -3.62
C LYS A 359 -17.96 5.41 -2.74
N VAL A 360 -17.01 5.51 -1.82
CA VAL A 360 -16.57 4.40 -0.99
C VAL A 360 -17.75 4.00 -0.13
N LYS A 361 -18.38 2.87 -0.48
CA LYS A 361 -19.63 2.39 0.13
C LYS A 361 -19.45 1.08 0.91
N ASN A 362 -18.21 0.74 1.27
CA ASN A 362 -17.88 -0.60 1.77
C ASN A 362 -17.51 -0.57 3.25
N THR A 363 -18.42 -0.06 4.07
CA THR A 363 -18.46 -0.41 5.50
C THR A 363 -19.84 -0.99 5.76
N LEU A 364 -19.93 -2.04 6.58
CA LEU A 364 -21.22 -2.60 7.02
C LEU A 364 -22.20 -1.47 7.39
N PRO A 365 -23.37 -1.36 6.74
CA PRO A 365 -24.29 -0.27 7.00
C PRO A 365 -24.90 -0.41 8.41
N PRO A 366 -25.32 0.70 9.05
CA PRO A 366 -25.88 0.64 10.39
C PRO A 366 -27.09 -0.31 10.54
N GLY A 367 -27.87 -0.50 9.46
CA GLY A 367 -29.02 -1.41 9.43
C GLY A 367 -28.70 -2.86 9.02
N PHE A 368 -27.42 -3.25 8.95
CA PHE A 368 -27.05 -4.61 8.53
C PHE A 368 -27.47 -5.66 9.57
N GLU A 369 -28.06 -6.75 9.07
CA GLU A 369 -28.43 -7.94 9.83
C GLU A 369 -27.96 -9.19 9.09
N LEU A 370 -27.61 -10.25 9.83
CA LEU A 370 -27.25 -11.54 9.23
C LEU A 370 -28.51 -12.26 8.77
N SER A 371 -28.67 -12.37 7.44
CA SER A 371 -29.66 -13.27 6.84
C SER A 371 -29.28 -14.74 7.08
N ASP A 372 -30.23 -15.65 6.86
CA ASP A 372 -29.96 -17.09 6.97
C ASP A 372 -28.90 -17.57 5.95
N ASP A 373 -28.82 -16.93 4.78
CA ASP A 373 -27.76 -17.21 3.79
C ASP A 373 -26.39 -16.80 4.31
N TRP A 374 -26.30 -15.64 4.97
CA TRP A 374 -25.06 -15.22 5.65
C TRP A 374 -24.69 -16.21 6.75
N VAL A 375 -25.66 -16.69 7.55
CA VAL A 375 -25.40 -17.72 8.57
C VAL A 375 -24.82 -18.99 7.96
N ARG A 376 -25.39 -19.49 6.85
CA ARG A 376 -24.87 -20.66 6.12
C ARG A 376 -23.44 -20.40 5.61
N ARG A 377 -23.19 -19.23 5.02
CA ARG A 377 -21.87 -18.87 4.49
C ARG A 377 -20.80 -18.83 5.59
N LEU A 378 -21.10 -18.16 6.70
CA LEU A 378 -20.17 -18.07 7.83
C LEU A 378 -19.91 -19.46 8.43
N TYR A 379 -20.91 -20.34 8.44
CA TYR A 379 -20.75 -21.73 8.83
C TYR A 379 -19.81 -22.50 7.89
N GLU A 380 -19.95 -22.39 6.57
CA GLU A 380 -19.03 -23.01 5.60
C GLU A 380 -17.58 -22.57 5.76
N ILE A 381 -17.37 -21.26 5.95
CA ILE A 381 -16.05 -20.71 6.27
C ILE A 381 -15.52 -21.36 7.55
N SER A 382 -16.32 -21.39 8.62
CA SER A 382 -15.90 -21.93 9.92
C SER A 382 -15.55 -23.42 9.89
N MET A 383 -16.19 -24.20 9.01
CA MET A 383 -15.99 -25.64 8.79
C MET A 383 -14.83 -25.97 7.84
N SER A 384 -14.23 -24.96 7.20
CA SER A 384 -13.08 -25.11 6.31
C SER A 384 -11.78 -25.27 7.10
N ALA A 385 -11.72 -26.29 7.95
CA ALA A 385 -10.56 -26.58 8.79
C ALA A 385 -10.33 -28.08 8.87
N ALA A 386 -9.13 -28.54 8.47
CA ALA A 386 -8.74 -29.94 8.60
C ALA A 386 -8.47 -30.31 10.08
N PRO A 387 -9.21 -31.28 10.67
CA PRO A 387 -8.94 -31.75 12.03
C PRO A 387 -7.51 -32.28 12.14
N GLY A 388 -6.73 -31.74 13.08
CA GLY A 388 -5.35 -32.18 13.29
C GLY A 388 -4.34 -31.67 12.28
N SER A 389 -4.68 -30.72 11.40
CA SER A 389 -3.65 -30.05 10.59
C SER A 389 -2.66 -29.32 11.48
N GLY A 390 -1.38 -29.64 11.31
CA GLY A 390 -0.26 -28.93 11.95
C GLY A 390 0.18 -27.68 11.18
N MET A 391 -0.45 -27.35 10.05
CA MET A 391 -0.05 -26.21 9.23
C MET A 391 -0.53 -24.91 9.89
N ILE A 392 0.39 -24.23 10.58
CA ILE A 392 0.16 -22.91 11.17
C ILE A 392 0.94 -21.90 10.35
N ARG A 393 0.23 -20.92 9.78
CA ARG A 393 0.82 -19.72 9.16
C ARG A 393 0.41 -18.51 10.01
N GLY A 394 1.32 -17.57 10.22
CA GLY A 394 1.07 -16.40 11.05
C GLY A 394 0.71 -16.74 12.49
N VAL A 395 -0.02 -15.82 13.13
CA VAL A 395 -0.49 -15.97 14.51
C VAL A 395 -1.89 -16.54 14.56
N CYS A 396 -2.12 -17.48 15.48
CA CYS A 396 -3.43 -18.14 15.68
C CYS A 396 -3.96 -18.97 14.50
N GLY A 397 -3.16 -19.14 13.43
CA GLY A 397 -3.40 -20.07 12.32
C GLY A 397 -4.78 -19.90 11.66
N VAL A 398 -5.47 -21.02 11.47
CA VAL A 398 -6.76 -21.11 10.78
C VAL A 398 -7.81 -20.14 11.34
N CYS A 399 -7.84 -19.93 12.67
CA CYS A 399 -8.82 -19.04 13.31
C CYS A 399 -8.70 -17.60 12.78
N LEU A 400 -7.45 -17.14 12.59
CA LEU A 400 -7.18 -15.80 12.10
C LEU A 400 -7.46 -15.68 10.60
N LEU A 401 -7.09 -16.70 9.80
CA LEU A 401 -7.40 -16.73 8.37
C LEU A 401 -8.93 -16.71 8.12
N HIS A 402 -9.69 -17.51 8.88
CA HIS A 402 -11.16 -17.47 8.83
C HIS A 402 -11.70 -16.10 9.22
N SER A 403 -11.11 -15.46 10.23
CA SER A 403 -11.53 -14.12 10.64
C SER A 403 -11.35 -13.10 9.52
N PHE A 404 -10.23 -13.15 8.80
CA PHE A 404 -10.01 -12.28 7.64
C PHE A 404 -10.96 -12.56 6.49
N GLN A 405 -11.24 -13.84 6.19
CA GLN A 405 -12.23 -14.23 5.20
C GLN A 405 -13.61 -13.65 5.51
N VAL A 406 -14.08 -13.84 6.75
CA VAL A 406 -15.39 -13.34 7.20
C VAL A 406 -15.47 -11.83 7.10
N LEU A 407 -14.47 -11.12 7.62
CA LEU A 407 -14.46 -9.66 7.59
C LEU A 407 -14.41 -9.15 6.14
N ALA A 408 -13.57 -9.74 5.28
CA ALA A 408 -13.48 -9.34 3.89
C ALA A 408 -14.79 -9.56 3.12
N GLU A 409 -15.41 -10.73 3.27
CA GLU A 409 -16.68 -11.03 2.60
C GLU A 409 -17.82 -10.15 3.11
N LEU A 410 -17.91 -9.91 4.42
CA LEU A 410 -18.92 -9.01 4.98
C LEU A 410 -18.73 -7.58 4.47
N GLN A 411 -17.50 -7.06 4.43
CA GLN A 411 -17.30 -5.70 3.92
C GLN A 411 -17.58 -5.59 2.42
N GLU A 412 -17.18 -6.57 1.62
CA GLU A 412 -17.30 -6.53 0.16
C GLU A 412 -18.74 -6.83 -0.32
N TYR A 413 -19.38 -7.85 0.25
CA TYR A 413 -20.60 -8.43 -0.33
C TYR A 413 -21.88 -8.18 0.48
N HIS A 414 -21.85 -7.45 1.61
CA HIS A 414 -23.03 -7.19 2.44
C HIS A 414 -24.26 -6.68 1.66
N SER A 415 -24.06 -5.95 0.57
CA SER A 415 -25.13 -5.36 -0.25
C SER A 415 -25.70 -6.29 -1.33
N ARG A 416 -24.98 -7.35 -1.71
CA ARG A 416 -25.37 -8.29 -2.79
C ARG A 416 -25.70 -9.70 -2.28
N GLY A 417 -25.40 -9.98 -1.01
CA GLY A 417 -25.53 -11.32 -0.42
C GLY A 417 -24.20 -12.07 -0.39
N PRO A 418 -24.10 -13.18 0.38
CA PRO A 418 -22.87 -13.94 0.50
C PRO A 418 -22.47 -14.66 -0.79
N LEU A 419 -21.18 -14.94 -0.94
CA LEU A 419 -20.66 -15.83 -1.98
C LEU A 419 -21.29 -17.23 -1.88
N GLN A 420 -21.63 -17.82 -3.02
CA GLN A 420 -22.21 -19.16 -3.08
C GLN A 420 -21.15 -20.26 -3.22
N GLU A 421 -19.97 -19.92 -3.72
CA GLU A 421 -18.84 -20.81 -3.89
C GLU A 421 -17.50 -20.06 -3.76
N GLY A 422 -16.40 -20.81 -3.68
CA GLY A 422 -15.06 -20.24 -3.56
C GLY A 422 -14.88 -19.42 -2.28
N GLY A 423 -14.28 -18.24 -2.39
CA GLY A 423 -14.14 -17.31 -1.28
C GLY A 423 -13.16 -16.17 -1.52
N TYR A 424 -13.07 -15.23 -0.57
CA TYR A 424 -12.23 -14.04 -0.69
C TYR A 424 -10.71 -14.36 -0.67
N PHE A 425 -10.20 -15.04 0.35
CA PHE A 425 -8.79 -15.43 0.44
C PHE A 425 -8.54 -16.91 0.12
N PHE A 426 -9.49 -17.76 0.48
CA PHE A 426 -9.43 -19.19 0.19
C PHE A 426 -10.80 -19.70 -0.23
N ASP A 427 -10.80 -20.81 -0.95
CA ASP A 427 -12.00 -21.53 -1.33
C ASP A 427 -12.50 -22.34 -0.14
N THR A 428 -13.74 -22.08 0.27
CA THR A 428 -14.35 -22.80 1.39
C THR A 428 -14.54 -24.27 1.03
N ALA A 429 -13.98 -25.17 1.83
CA ALA A 429 -14.10 -26.60 1.65
C ALA A 429 -14.07 -27.31 2.99
N ARG A 430 -15.13 -28.06 3.29
CA ARG A 430 -15.31 -28.73 4.58
C ARG A 430 -14.15 -29.70 4.86
N ASN A 431 -13.59 -29.61 6.07
CA ASN A 431 -12.52 -30.47 6.57
C ASN A 431 -11.21 -30.40 5.76
N LEU A 432 -11.02 -29.40 4.90
CA LEU A 432 -9.75 -29.15 4.22
C LEU A 432 -9.02 -27.99 4.89
N ASP A 433 -7.69 -28.01 4.78
CA ASP A 433 -6.85 -26.93 5.32
C ASP A 433 -6.93 -25.71 4.38
N PRO A 434 -7.42 -24.55 4.85
CA PRO A 434 -7.62 -23.37 4.02
C PRO A 434 -6.29 -22.76 3.58
N PHE A 435 -5.16 -23.06 4.24
CA PHE A 435 -3.84 -22.58 3.83
C PHE A 435 -3.37 -23.19 2.51
N ILE A 436 -3.93 -24.33 2.08
CA ILE A 436 -3.62 -24.92 0.77
C ILE A 436 -4.17 -24.03 -0.35
N SER A 437 -5.48 -23.74 -0.32
CA SER A 437 -6.11 -22.84 -1.31
C SER A 437 -5.53 -21.43 -1.21
N PHE A 438 -5.36 -20.91 0.02
CA PHE A 438 -4.75 -19.59 0.21
C PHE A 438 -3.34 -19.50 -0.37
N GLY A 439 -2.46 -20.48 -0.11
CA GLY A 439 -1.10 -20.49 -0.63
C GLY A 439 -1.02 -20.64 -2.15
N GLN A 440 -2.01 -21.30 -2.77
CA GLN A 440 -2.12 -21.40 -4.23
C GLN A 440 -2.60 -20.09 -4.86
N ARG A 441 -3.57 -19.40 -4.23
CA ARG A 441 -4.16 -18.16 -4.76
C ARG A 441 -3.32 -16.91 -4.47
N TYR A 442 -2.62 -16.91 -3.34
CA TYR A 442 -1.85 -15.77 -2.80
C TYR A 442 -0.48 -16.22 -2.22
N PRO A 443 0.42 -16.81 -3.03
CA PRO A 443 1.66 -17.40 -2.54
C PRO A 443 2.55 -16.40 -1.78
N LEU A 444 2.66 -15.15 -2.28
CA LEU A 444 3.47 -14.11 -1.65
C LEU A 444 2.86 -13.59 -0.34
N LEU A 445 1.54 -13.50 -0.26
CA LEU A 445 0.85 -13.13 0.97
C LEU A 445 0.94 -14.25 2.03
N ASN A 446 0.89 -15.52 1.58
CA ASN A 446 1.15 -16.67 2.43
C ASN A 446 2.58 -16.67 2.98
N THR A 447 3.58 -16.36 2.17
CA THR A 447 4.96 -16.16 2.66
C THR A 447 5.03 -15.02 3.68
N ALA A 448 4.38 -13.89 3.43
CA ALA A 448 4.33 -12.79 4.39
C ALA A 448 3.73 -13.22 5.75
N LEU A 449 2.65 -14.01 5.75
CA LEU A 449 2.11 -14.56 7.01
C LEU A 449 3.07 -15.53 7.72
N ILE A 450 3.88 -16.30 7.01
CA ILE A 450 4.92 -17.15 7.61
C ILE A 450 5.99 -16.30 8.28
N ASP A 451 6.40 -15.24 7.59
CA ASP A 451 7.51 -14.40 8.01
C ASP A 451 7.16 -13.49 9.19
N ILE A 452 5.91 -13.05 9.31
CA ILE A 452 5.49 -12.15 10.40
C ILE A 452 5.93 -12.63 11.80
N PRO A 453 5.56 -13.84 12.28
CA PRO A 453 5.99 -14.29 13.61
C PRO A 453 7.50 -14.54 13.69
N ARG A 454 8.14 -14.95 12.59
CA ARG A 454 9.60 -15.24 12.53
C ARG A 454 10.43 -13.97 12.66
N VAL A 455 10.05 -12.93 11.93
CA VAL A 455 10.76 -11.66 11.82
C VAL A 455 10.39 -10.76 12.99
N TYR A 456 9.10 -10.53 13.25
CA TYR A 456 8.67 -9.55 14.24
C TYR A 456 8.46 -10.10 15.64
N GLY A 457 8.22 -11.42 15.76
CA GLY A 457 7.98 -12.09 17.04
C GLY A 457 9.01 -11.69 18.09
N PRO A 458 10.32 -11.83 17.83
CA PRO A 458 11.37 -11.46 18.78
C PRO A 458 11.31 -9.98 19.25
N VAL A 459 11.01 -9.03 18.38
CA VAL A 459 11.00 -7.59 18.72
C VAL A 459 9.75 -7.19 19.49
N VAL A 460 8.61 -7.78 19.15
CA VAL A 460 7.35 -7.51 19.87
C VAL A 460 7.16 -8.41 21.08
N ASN A 461 8.23 -9.04 21.60
CA ASN A 461 8.20 -10.00 22.72
C ASN A 461 7.16 -11.11 22.52
N ASN A 462 7.05 -11.61 21.29
CA ASN A 462 6.06 -12.60 20.83
C ASN A 462 4.62 -12.22 21.21
N SER A 463 4.32 -10.91 21.21
CA SER A 463 3.01 -10.38 21.49
C SER A 463 2.03 -10.75 20.36
N ASN A 464 1.22 -11.78 20.59
CA ASN A 464 0.16 -12.21 19.66
C ASN A 464 -0.73 -11.06 19.19
N ARG A 465 -1.01 -10.05 20.04
CA ARG A 465 -1.82 -8.89 19.67
C ARG A 465 -1.15 -7.97 18.64
N ARG A 466 0.16 -7.71 18.78
CA ARG A 466 0.91 -6.90 17.81
C ARG A 466 1.06 -7.67 16.50
N LEU A 467 1.45 -8.95 16.57
CA LEU A 467 1.56 -9.80 15.39
C LEU A 467 0.23 -10.00 14.63
N ALA A 468 -0.90 -10.02 15.35
CA ALA A 468 -2.22 -10.06 14.72
C ALA A 468 -2.61 -8.73 14.07
N LEU A 469 -2.29 -7.58 14.68
CA LEU A 469 -2.47 -6.26 14.04
C LEU A 469 -1.67 -6.19 12.74
N ILE A 470 -0.42 -6.64 12.79
CA ILE A 470 0.48 -6.75 11.64
C ILE A 470 -0.16 -7.59 10.54
N SER A 471 -0.62 -8.79 10.89
CA SER A 471 -1.31 -9.68 9.96
C SER A 471 -2.56 -9.03 9.38
N ALA A 472 -3.30 -8.23 10.16
CA ALA A 472 -4.50 -7.53 9.72
C ALA A 472 -4.18 -6.42 8.70
N VAL A 473 -3.13 -5.63 8.94
CA VAL A 473 -2.64 -4.61 8.00
C VAL A 473 -2.09 -5.25 6.73
N THR A 474 -1.49 -6.45 6.81
CA THR A 474 -1.00 -7.19 5.64
C THR A 474 -2.14 -7.81 4.82
N MET A 475 -3.14 -8.41 5.47
CA MET A 475 -4.23 -9.14 4.79
C MET A 475 -5.33 -8.22 4.27
N LEU A 476 -5.62 -7.14 4.98
CA LEU A 476 -6.66 -6.17 4.67
C LEU A 476 -6.12 -4.73 4.77
N PRO A 477 -5.09 -4.39 3.97
CA PRO A 477 -4.38 -3.10 3.99
C PRO A 477 -5.26 -1.91 3.58
N GLN A 478 -6.32 -2.18 2.82
CA GLN A 478 -7.27 -1.17 2.36
C GLN A 478 -8.11 -0.58 3.51
N TYR A 479 -8.05 -1.14 4.72
CA TYR A 479 -8.72 -0.62 5.90
C TYR A 479 -7.74 -0.07 6.94
N SER A 480 -8.18 0.93 7.70
CA SER A 480 -7.51 1.34 8.93
C SER A 480 -7.76 0.30 10.03
N TRP A 481 -6.72 -0.03 10.81
CA TRP A 481 -6.82 -0.95 11.94
C TRP A 481 -6.40 -0.26 13.22
N THR A 482 -7.17 -0.43 14.30
CA THR A 482 -6.85 0.17 15.59
C THR A 482 -6.84 -0.88 16.68
N LEU A 483 -5.71 -0.98 17.40
CA LEU A 483 -5.52 -1.95 18.46
C LEU A 483 -6.03 -1.39 19.79
N SER A 484 -6.96 -2.09 20.45
CA SER A 484 -7.41 -1.72 21.78
C SER A 484 -6.31 -1.95 22.83
N ARG A 485 -6.53 -1.39 24.03
CA ARG A 485 -5.82 -1.88 25.22
C ARG A 485 -6.13 -3.36 25.41
N ASP A 486 -5.27 -4.01 26.16
CA ASP A 486 -5.43 -5.42 26.46
C ASP A 486 -6.12 -5.59 27.80
N ALA A 487 -7.24 -6.31 27.82
CA ALA A 487 -8.00 -6.60 29.03
C ALA A 487 -7.59 -7.97 29.58
N SER A 488 -7.06 -7.99 30.80
CA SER A 488 -6.57 -9.20 31.48
C SER A 488 -7.30 -9.50 32.79
N THR A 489 -8.21 -8.63 33.22
CA THR A 489 -9.08 -8.82 34.37
C THR A 489 -10.54 -8.82 33.94
N MET A 490 -11.43 -9.47 34.71
CA MET A 490 -12.86 -9.51 34.38
C MET A 490 -13.50 -8.11 34.33
N PRO A 491 -13.20 -7.15 35.25
CA PRO A 491 -13.66 -5.77 35.11
C PRO A 491 -13.23 -5.10 33.80
N ASP A 492 -11.97 -5.31 33.37
CA ASP A 492 -11.49 -4.75 32.10
C ASP A 492 -12.19 -5.39 30.90
N ILE A 493 -12.41 -6.71 30.93
CA ILE A 493 -13.13 -7.45 29.90
C ILE A 493 -14.57 -6.93 29.78
N LEU A 494 -15.27 -6.78 30.91
CA LEU A 494 -16.63 -6.23 30.94
C LEU A 494 -16.68 -4.79 30.43
N SER A 495 -15.67 -3.98 30.77
CA SER A 495 -15.55 -2.60 30.27
C SER A 495 -15.37 -2.55 28.75
N HIS A 496 -14.50 -3.39 28.19
CA HIS A 496 -14.36 -3.52 26.74
C HIS A 496 -15.65 -3.97 26.06
N ILE A 497 -16.31 -5.01 26.57
CA ILE A 497 -17.57 -5.49 26.00
C ILE A 497 -18.66 -4.42 26.07
N THR A 498 -18.73 -3.69 27.18
CA THR A 498 -19.65 -2.55 27.32
C THR A 498 -19.35 -1.49 26.26
N THR A 499 -18.08 -1.20 25.98
CA THR A 499 -17.69 -0.28 24.92
C THR A 499 -18.17 -0.78 23.55
N LEU A 500 -18.01 -2.07 23.24
CA LEU A 500 -18.50 -2.66 21.99
C LEU A 500 -20.02 -2.52 21.83
N ILE A 501 -20.79 -2.76 22.89
CA ILE A 501 -22.26 -2.63 22.87
C ILE A 501 -22.69 -1.19 22.52
N HIS A 502 -21.97 -0.19 23.04
CA HIS A 502 -22.23 1.23 22.80
C HIS A 502 -21.63 1.77 21.50
N SER A 503 -20.81 0.99 20.80
CA SER A 503 -20.31 1.36 19.47
C SER A 503 -21.45 1.42 18.44
N PRO A 504 -21.29 2.22 17.38
CA PRO A 504 -22.29 2.32 16.32
C PRO A 504 -22.58 0.96 15.66
N PRO A 505 -23.85 0.66 15.32
CA PRO A 505 -24.15 -0.41 14.38
C PRO A 505 -23.38 -0.26 13.06
N GLY A 506 -22.89 -1.38 12.53
CA GLY A 506 -21.97 -1.43 11.40
C GLY A 506 -20.48 -1.54 11.79
N SER A 507 -20.13 -1.34 13.07
CA SER A 507 -18.76 -1.56 13.53
C SER A 507 -18.37 -3.05 13.53
N ALA A 508 -17.10 -3.31 13.23
CA ALA A 508 -16.54 -4.66 13.16
C ALA A 508 -15.15 -4.71 13.81
N TRP A 509 -14.82 -5.86 14.39
CA TRP A 509 -13.54 -6.10 15.07
C TRP A 509 -13.05 -7.51 14.82
N LEU A 510 -11.74 -7.67 14.92
CA LEU A 510 -11.08 -8.94 15.19
C LEU A 510 -10.83 -9.05 16.70
N ALA A 511 -11.47 -10.02 17.35
CA ALA A 511 -11.26 -10.29 18.77
C ALA A 511 -10.19 -11.36 18.96
N LEU A 512 -9.13 -11.02 19.69
CA LEU A 512 -8.03 -11.90 20.06
C LEU A 512 -8.21 -12.33 21.50
N LEU A 513 -8.30 -13.64 21.69
CA LEU A 513 -8.75 -14.25 22.93
C LEU A 513 -7.67 -15.16 23.50
N ARG A 514 -7.53 -15.14 24.82
CA ARG A 514 -6.89 -16.25 25.54
C ARG A 514 -7.92 -16.90 26.44
N ARG A 515 -8.09 -18.21 26.28
CA ARG A 515 -9.03 -19.03 27.06
C ARG A 515 -8.24 -20.01 27.92
N ARG A 516 -8.70 -20.28 29.13
CA ARG A 516 -8.13 -21.27 30.04
C ARG A 516 -9.12 -22.41 30.25
N ARG A 517 -8.63 -23.65 30.24
CA ARG A 517 -9.41 -24.85 30.56
C ARG A 517 -9.30 -25.19 32.06
N PRO A 518 -10.19 -26.04 32.61
CA PRO A 518 -10.13 -26.50 34.00
C PRO A 518 -8.79 -27.14 34.39
N ASP A 519 -8.12 -27.80 33.45
CA ASP A 519 -6.79 -28.41 33.65
C ASP A 519 -5.63 -27.39 33.68
N GLY A 520 -5.93 -26.09 33.59
CA GLY A 520 -4.97 -24.99 33.60
C GLY A 520 -4.37 -24.69 32.22
N THR A 521 -4.61 -25.51 31.20
CA THR A 521 -4.09 -25.27 29.84
C THR A 521 -4.71 -24.01 29.24
N ALA A 522 -3.89 -23.21 28.56
CA ALA A 522 -4.33 -21.98 27.92
C ALA A 522 -4.20 -22.06 26.40
N GLY A 523 -5.27 -21.70 25.70
CA GLY A 523 -5.31 -21.61 24.24
C GLY A 523 -5.53 -20.17 23.78
N SER A 524 -4.87 -19.78 22.68
CA SER A 524 -5.20 -18.54 21.97
C SER A 524 -6.23 -18.82 20.89
N HIS A 525 -7.09 -17.85 20.60
CA HIS A 525 -8.11 -17.95 19.56
C HIS A 525 -8.40 -16.57 18.96
N ALA A 526 -8.94 -16.53 17.74
CA ALA A 526 -9.30 -15.32 17.04
C ALA A 526 -10.69 -15.47 16.41
N VAL A 527 -11.56 -14.49 16.59
CA VAL A 527 -12.92 -14.48 16.05
C VAL A 527 -13.30 -13.09 15.55
N PRO A 528 -14.05 -12.97 14.45
CA PRO A 528 -14.68 -11.71 14.09
C PRO A 528 -15.86 -11.39 15.02
N VAL A 529 -16.03 -10.11 15.30
CA VAL A 529 -17.14 -9.57 16.09
C VAL A 529 -17.75 -8.42 15.31
N ILE A 530 -19.08 -8.36 15.22
CA ILE A 530 -19.80 -7.26 14.57
C ILE A 530 -20.88 -6.69 15.48
N ARG A 531 -21.16 -5.40 15.32
CA ARG A 531 -22.29 -4.70 15.94
C ARG A 531 -23.41 -4.54 14.92
N THR A 532 -24.51 -5.27 15.07
CA THR A 532 -25.76 -5.04 14.32
C THR A 532 -26.66 -4.06 15.08
N PRO A 533 -27.85 -3.66 14.62
CA PRO A 533 -28.80 -2.94 15.48
C PRO A 533 -29.20 -3.70 16.76
N GLN A 534 -29.38 -5.01 16.67
CA GLN A 534 -29.92 -5.87 17.74
C GLN A 534 -28.92 -6.19 18.84
N GLY A 535 -27.61 -6.11 18.56
CA GLY A 535 -26.59 -6.37 19.56
C GLY A 535 -25.24 -6.71 18.96
N ILE A 536 -24.38 -7.31 19.79
CA ILE A 536 -23.09 -7.86 19.39
C ILE A 536 -23.28 -9.30 18.92
N ILE A 537 -22.65 -9.63 17.79
CA ILE A 537 -22.53 -10.99 17.28
C ILE A 537 -21.06 -11.39 17.33
N VAL A 538 -20.76 -12.53 17.96
CA VAL A 538 -19.45 -13.17 17.98
C VAL A 538 -19.49 -14.32 17.00
N ILE A 539 -18.68 -14.28 15.94
CA ILE A 539 -18.75 -15.25 14.85
C ILE A 539 -17.75 -16.39 15.11
N PRO A 540 -18.17 -17.64 15.36
CA PRO A 540 -17.25 -18.72 15.64
C PRO A 540 -16.36 -19.07 14.42
N THR A 541 -15.08 -19.36 14.68
CA THR A 541 -14.09 -19.79 13.68
C THR A 541 -13.53 -21.17 14.03
N ALA A 542 -12.95 -21.86 13.03
CA ALA A 542 -12.35 -23.19 13.17
C ALA A 542 -13.26 -24.20 13.90
N THR A 543 -14.56 -24.20 13.58
CA THR A 543 -15.51 -25.15 14.16
C THR A 543 -15.48 -26.42 13.32
N THR A 544 -14.98 -27.53 13.86
CA THR A 544 -14.92 -28.81 13.11
C THR A 544 -16.13 -29.71 13.35
N ASN A 545 -16.82 -29.52 14.48
CA ASN A 545 -17.87 -30.43 14.95
C ASN A 545 -19.21 -29.74 15.30
N LEU A 546 -19.38 -28.45 14.99
CA LEU A 546 -20.63 -27.74 15.29
C LEU A 546 -21.65 -28.02 14.20
N THR A 547 -22.93 -28.24 14.53
CA THR A 547 -24.00 -28.32 13.53
C THR A 547 -24.41 -26.92 13.08
N LEU A 548 -25.03 -26.80 11.89
CA LEU A 548 -25.53 -25.51 11.40
C LEU A 548 -26.54 -24.87 12.38
N ASP A 549 -27.41 -25.66 13.01
CA ASP A 549 -28.40 -25.12 13.95
C ASP A 549 -27.76 -24.55 15.22
N LEU A 550 -26.74 -25.24 15.77
CA LEU A 550 -25.98 -24.72 16.91
C LEU A 550 -25.13 -23.51 16.51
N TYR A 551 -24.60 -23.48 15.29
CA TYR A 551 -23.90 -22.33 14.74
C TYR A 551 -24.83 -21.11 14.61
N ARG A 552 -26.05 -21.32 14.10
CA ARG A 552 -27.10 -20.28 14.03
C ARG A 552 -27.43 -19.72 15.41
N GLN A 553 -27.56 -20.58 16.43
CA GLN A 553 -27.78 -20.14 17.81
C GLN A 553 -26.62 -19.30 18.34
N ALA A 554 -25.37 -19.68 18.04
CA ALA A 554 -24.18 -18.93 18.45
C ALA A 554 -24.09 -17.53 17.84
N LEU A 555 -24.71 -17.32 16.67
CA LEU A 555 -24.78 -16.01 15.99
C LEU A 555 -25.92 -15.11 16.47
N THR A 556 -26.67 -15.50 17.51
CA THR A 556 -27.75 -14.68 18.05
C THR A 556 -27.18 -13.37 18.63
N PRO A 557 -27.66 -12.18 18.17
CA PRO A 557 -27.20 -10.90 18.71
C PRO A 557 -27.51 -10.78 20.20
N SER A 558 -26.60 -10.19 20.96
CA SER A 558 -26.82 -9.93 22.39
C SER A 558 -26.33 -8.56 22.83
N THR A 559 -27.04 -7.98 23.79
CA THR A 559 -26.61 -6.79 24.55
C THR A 559 -26.31 -7.12 26.01
N ASP A 560 -26.44 -8.39 26.43
CA ASP A 560 -26.02 -8.85 27.76
C ASP A 560 -24.50 -9.09 27.74
N PRO A 561 -23.70 -8.31 28.50
CA PRO A 561 -22.25 -8.51 28.56
C PRO A 561 -21.85 -9.93 28.94
N ASN A 562 -22.60 -10.59 29.83
CA ASN A 562 -22.30 -11.96 30.26
C ASN A 562 -22.55 -12.98 29.15
N GLN A 563 -23.61 -12.80 28.37
CA GLN A 563 -23.87 -13.64 27.21
C GLN A 563 -22.79 -13.46 26.14
N ILE A 564 -22.32 -12.23 25.91
CA ILE A 564 -21.22 -11.97 24.97
C ILE A 564 -19.93 -12.66 25.44
N ILE A 565 -19.62 -12.63 26.74
CA ILE A 565 -18.48 -13.39 27.31
C ILE A 565 -18.65 -14.89 27.05
N ARG A 566 -19.84 -15.45 27.32
CA ARG A 566 -20.12 -16.88 27.05
C ARG A 566 -19.94 -17.22 25.56
N ASN A 567 -20.37 -16.35 24.65
CA ASN A 567 -20.15 -16.53 23.22
C ASN A 567 -18.66 -16.46 22.86
N LEU A 568 -17.88 -15.56 23.49
CA LEU A 568 -16.43 -15.49 23.36
C LEU A 568 -15.70 -16.68 23.99
N GLU A 569 -16.27 -17.37 24.97
CA GLU A 569 -15.73 -18.62 25.52
C GLU A 569 -16.05 -19.81 24.63
N ALA A 570 -17.21 -19.76 23.96
CA ALA A 570 -17.79 -20.73 23.03
C ALA A 570 -18.09 -22.12 23.61
N ARG A 571 -17.54 -22.47 24.78
CA ARG A 571 -17.78 -23.73 25.48
C ARG A 571 -17.75 -23.52 27.00
N PRO A 572 -18.52 -24.31 27.76
CA PRO A 572 -18.58 -24.20 29.22
C PRO A 572 -17.29 -24.62 29.93
N ASP A 573 -16.43 -25.41 29.28
CA ASP A 573 -15.12 -25.84 29.80
C ASP A 573 -14.00 -24.82 29.54
N ARG A 574 -14.34 -23.57 29.24
CA ARG A 574 -13.38 -22.52 28.91
C ARG A 574 -13.74 -21.24 29.63
N THR A 575 -12.73 -20.60 30.21
CA THR A 575 -12.86 -19.28 30.82
C THR A 575 -12.04 -18.26 30.03
N LEU A 576 -12.65 -17.13 29.69
CA LEU A 576 -11.96 -16.01 29.04
C LEU A 576 -11.04 -15.33 30.06
N VAL A 577 -9.73 -15.32 29.77
CA VAL A 577 -8.72 -14.73 30.67
C VAL A 577 -8.03 -13.52 30.07
N ARG A 578 -8.18 -13.29 28.76
CA ARG A 578 -7.61 -12.13 28.07
C ARG A 578 -8.41 -11.81 26.82
N LEU A 579 -8.67 -10.53 26.60
CA LEU A 579 -9.39 -10.01 25.44
C LEU A 579 -8.67 -8.77 24.90
N THR A 580 -8.29 -8.81 23.62
CA THR A 580 -7.85 -7.65 22.86
C THR A 580 -8.73 -7.52 21.61
N MET A 581 -9.18 -6.33 21.29
CA MET A 581 -9.92 -6.05 20.06
C MET A 581 -9.02 -5.32 19.07
N VAL A 582 -9.07 -5.71 17.80
CA VAL A 582 -8.50 -4.94 16.69
C VAL A 582 -9.68 -4.44 15.87
N GLU A 583 -9.96 -3.15 15.98
CA GLU A 583 -11.07 -2.51 15.27
C GLU A 583 -10.75 -2.38 13.79
N LEU A 584 -11.69 -2.83 12.96
CA LEU A 584 -11.70 -2.60 11.53
C LEU A 584 -12.39 -1.26 11.28
N GLY A 585 -11.59 -0.24 11.00
CA GLY A 585 -12.07 1.09 10.74
C GLY A 585 -12.50 1.31 9.29
N ARG A 586 -12.40 2.56 8.84
CA ARG A 586 -12.78 2.97 7.48
C ARG A 586 -11.72 2.57 6.46
N MET A 587 -12.08 2.69 5.19
CA MET A 587 -11.10 2.55 4.10
C MET A 587 -9.96 3.55 4.27
N TYR A 588 -8.74 3.04 4.22
CA TYR A 588 -7.52 3.83 4.26
C TYR A 588 -7.27 4.44 2.88
N HIS A 589 -7.10 5.76 2.81
CA HIS A 589 -6.79 6.43 1.56
C HIS A 589 -5.29 6.46 1.36
N ASN A 590 -4.81 5.49 0.56
CA ASN A 590 -3.40 5.41 0.20
C ASN A 590 -3.14 6.28 -1.05
N PRO A 591 -2.21 7.26 -1.00
CA PRO A 591 -1.87 8.07 -2.17
C PRO A 591 -1.45 7.22 -3.39
N PHE A 592 -0.74 6.10 -3.17
CA PHE A 592 -0.27 5.24 -4.24
C PHE A 592 -1.39 4.57 -5.05
N ASP A 593 -2.57 4.33 -4.45
CA ASP A 593 -3.74 3.79 -5.17
C ASP A 593 -4.17 4.72 -6.32
N SER A 594 -3.86 6.02 -6.22
CA SER A 594 -4.20 7.01 -7.25
C SER A 594 -3.11 7.22 -8.29
N MET A 595 -1.87 6.81 -8.00
CA MET A 595 -0.69 7.13 -8.81
C MET A 595 0.10 5.91 -9.29
N VAL A 596 -0.25 4.68 -8.91
CA VAL A 596 0.43 3.48 -9.42
C VAL A 596 -0.61 2.54 -10.00
N SER A 597 -0.44 2.23 -11.27
CA SER A 597 -1.23 1.20 -11.95
C SER A 597 -0.26 0.12 -12.41
N ASN A 598 -0.46 -1.11 -12.01
CA ASN A 598 0.33 -2.22 -12.53
C ASN A 598 -0.35 -2.87 -13.74
N ARG A 599 0.40 -3.68 -14.50
CA ARG A 599 -0.14 -4.56 -15.54
C ARG A 599 -0.81 -5.77 -14.93
N ASN A 600 -1.90 -6.22 -15.54
CA ASN A 600 -2.70 -7.35 -15.09
C ASN A 600 -3.30 -7.14 -13.67
N CYS A 601 -3.60 -5.91 -13.29
CA CYS A 601 -4.19 -5.59 -11.98
C CYS A 601 -5.70 -5.85 -11.90
N SER A 602 -6.26 -6.70 -12.78
CA SER A 602 -7.70 -7.02 -12.78
C SER A 602 -8.14 -7.95 -11.66
N GLY A 603 -7.21 -8.43 -10.82
CA GLY A 603 -7.52 -9.25 -9.65
C GLY A 603 -8.19 -10.58 -10.01
N GLU A 604 -9.21 -10.94 -9.23
CA GLU A 604 -10.02 -12.16 -9.43
C GLU A 604 -11.39 -11.88 -10.07
N GLY A 605 -11.62 -10.69 -10.64
CA GLY A 605 -12.95 -10.27 -11.11
C GLY A 605 -13.78 -9.57 -10.02
N GLU A 606 -15.04 -9.23 -10.32
CA GLU A 606 -16.02 -8.68 -9.36
C GLU A 606 -15.51 -7.53 -8.48
N ASP A 607 -15.00 -6.46 -9.09
CA ASP A 607 -14.47 -5.29 -8.37
C ASP A 607 -13.17 -5.47 -7.57
N ARG A 608 -12.60 -6.68 -7.48
CA ARG A 608 -11.25 -6.91 -6.93
C ARG A 608 -10.16 -6.48 -7.89
N ARG A 609 -9.07 -5.90 -7.37
CA ARG A 609 -7.97 -5.31 -8.16
C ARG A 609 -6.61 -5.61 -7.54
N GLY A 610 -5.59 -5.79 -8.37
CA GLY A 610 -4.22 -6.12 -7.98
C GLY A 610 -3.68 -7.30 -8.79
N THR A 611 -2.35 -7.42 -8.84
CA THR A 611 -1.66 -8.41 -9.69
C THR A 611 -1.33 -9.71 -8.97
N GLY A 612 -1.28 -9.69 -7.63
CA GLY A 612 -0.72 -10.79 -6.84
C GLY A 612 0.82 -10.84 -6.84
N GLU A 613 1.49 -9.84 -7.41
CA GLU A 613 2.95 -9.74 -7.52
C GLU A 613 3.50 -8.46 -6.88
N PHE A 614 4.80 -8.41 -6.61
CA PHE A 614 5.44 -7.17 -6.18
C PHE A 614 5.46 -6.15 -7.33
N PRO A 615 5.10 -4.87 -7.10
CA PRO A 615 5.23 -3.83 -8.11
C PRO A 615 6.68 -3.67 -8.57
N THR A 616 6.87 -3.43 -9.87
CA THR A 616 8.16 -3.14 -10.51
C THR A 616 7.98 -2.03 -11.53
N SER A 617 9.03 -1.30 -11.86
CA SER A 617 9.05 -0.31 -12.94
C SER A 617 8.53 -0.88 -14.26
N ALA A 618 8.92 -2.11 -14.59
CA ALA A 618 8.48 -2.82 -15.80
C ALA A 618 7.01 -3.27 -15.77
N SER A 619 6.39 -3.37 -14.59
CA SER A 619 4.96 -3.66 -14.47
C SER A 619 4.10 -2.41 -14.51
N VAL A 620 4.66 -1.21 -14.49
CA VAL A 620 3.86 0.03 -14.46
C VAL A 620 3.13 0.26 -15.80
N ASN A 621 1.82 0.38 -15.68
CA ASN A 621 0.88 0.81 -16.70
C ASN A 621 0.58 2.30 -16.60
N ARG A 622 -0.05 2.81 -17.66
CA ARG A 622 -0.65 4.15 -17.66
C ARG A 622 -1.85 4.21 -16.73
N CYS A 623 -2.04 5.36 -16.12
CA CYS A 623 -3.23 5.68 -15.36
C CYS A 623 -4.40 6.04 -16.30
N ALA A 624 -5.62 6.13 -15.78
CA ALA A 624 -6.80 6.53 -16.55
C ALA A 624 -6.63 7.93 -17.18
N SER A 625 -5.93 8.83 -16.48
CA SER A 625 -5.49 10.14 -17.01
C SER A 625 -4.26 10.09 -17.93
N ASP A 626 -3.91 8.91 -18.46
CA ASP A 626 -2.73 8.60 -19.27
C ASP A 626 -1.39 8.65 -18.50
N ARG A 627 -1.12 9.72 -17.77
CA ARG A 627 0.01 9.82 -16.83
C ARG A 627 -0.43 9.61 -15.39
N CYS A 628 0.44 9.03 -14.59
CA CYS A 628 0.22 8.69 -13.20
C CYS A 628 0.76 9.80 -12.27
N ALA A 629 0.01 10.89 -12.19
CA ALA A 629 0.41 12.06 -11.41
C ALA A 629 -0.39 12.15 -10.10
N LEU A 630 0.30 12.39 -8.98
CA LEU A 630 -0.33 12.79 -7.72
C LEU A 630 -1.04 14.15 -7.85
N PRO A 631 -2.15 14.39 -7.11
CA PRO A 631 -2.55 15.76 -6.79
C PRO A 631 -1.37 16.52 -6.16
N PHE A 632 -1.16 17.80 -6.51
CA PHE A 632 -0.07 18.62 -5.97
C PHE A 632 -0.54 19.43 -4.75
#